data_AF-A0A242PDK5-F1
#
_entry.id   AF-A0A242PDK5-F1
#
_cell.length_a   1.000
_cell.length_b   1.000
_cell.length_c   1.000
_cell.angle_alpha   90.00
_cell.angle_beta   90.00
_cell.angle_gamma   90.00
#
_symmetry.space_group_name_H-M   'P 1'
#
loop_
_entity.id
_entity.type
_entity.pdbx_description
1 polymer ?
#
loop_
_entity_poly.entity_id
_entity_poly.type
_entity_poly.pdbx_seq_one_letter_code
_entity_poly.pdbx_strand_id
1 'polypeptide(L)' 'MSNLATSALPADKGKWLNQAGFTTGTPLIIRGMQGCLVIATEPKHQMDNRKLLEEIQQTLQRICDITVKLNQ' A
#
# COMPACT_ATOMS: atom_id res chain seq x y z
N MET A 1 27.17 -29.37 -6.03
CA MET A 1 25.71 -29.12 -5.90
C MET A 1 25.46 -28.48 -4.54
N SER A 2 25.50 -27.15 -4.45
CA SER A 2 25.23 -26.42 -3.21
C SER A 2 23.74 -26.11 -3.12
N ASN A 3 23.05 -26.78 -2.20
CA ASN A 3 21.65 -26.51 -1.88
C ASN A 3 21.52 -25.07 -1.34
N LEU A 4 20.72 -24.23 -2.01
CA LEU A 4 20.20 -23.00 -1.42
C LEU A 4 19.25 -23.40 -0.29
N ALA A 5 19.73 -23.33 0.95
CA ALA A 5 18.85 -23.33 2.09
C ALA A 5 17.97 -22.08 1.99
N THR A 6 16.68 -22.26 1.73
CA THR A 6 15.66 -21.25 2.04
C THR A 6 15.82 -20.93 3.52
N SER A 7 16.48 -19.82 3.85
CA SER A 7 16.57 -19.36 5.22
C SER A 7 15.17 -18.96 5.65
N ALA A 8 14.44 -19.88 6.28
CA ALA A 8 13.24 -19.55 7.03
C ALA A 8 13.63 -18.43 7.98
N LEU A 9 13.00 -17.26 7.83
CA LEU A 9 13.14 -16.18 8.80
C LEU A 9 12.81 -16.78 10.19
N PRO A 10 13.65 -16.59 11.22
CA PRO A 10 13.36 -17.08 12.56
C PRO A 10 11.91 -16.77 12.96
N ALA A 11 11.21 -17.73 13.56
CA ALA A 11 9.77 -17.66 13.87
C ALA A 11 9.36 -16.45 14.75
N ASP A 12 10.35 -15.73 15.28
CA ASP A 12 10.21 -14.59 16.18
C ASP A 12 10.30 -13.26 15.43
N LYS A 13 10.74 -13.29 14.16
CA LYS A 13 10.78 -12.11 13.30
C LYS A 13 9.35 -11.71 12.94
N GLY A 14 8.91 -10.57 13.48
CA GLY A 14 7.60 -9.97 13.19
C GLY A 14 6.54 -10.13 14.29
N LYS A 15 6.79 -10.93 15.34
CA LYS A 15 5.86 -11.02 16.50
C LYS A 15 5.65 -9.67 17.18
N TRP A 16 6.66 -8.81 17.15
CA TRP A 16 6.62 -7.48 17.75
C TRP A 16 5.59 -6.55 17.07
N LEU A 17 5.27 -6.74 15.78
CA LEU A 17 4.20 -5.96 15.11
C LEU A 17 2.84 -6.32 15.69
N ASN A 18 2.57 -7.61 15.88
CA ASN A 18 1.34 -8.07 16.54
C ASN A 18 1.26 -7.57 17.98
N GLN A 19 2.38 -7.60 18.72
CA GLN A 19 2.45 -7.08 20.10
C GLN A 19 2.25 -5.56 20.16
N ALA A 20 2.69 -4.83 19.14
CA ALA A 20 2.45 -3.40 18.98
C ALA A 20 1.03 -3.07 18.50
N GLY A 21 0.17 -4.09 18.30
CA GLY A 21 -1.24 -3.92 17.93
C GLY A 21 -1.52 -3.89 16.43
N PHE A 22 -0.54 -4.21 15.58
CA PHE A 22 -0.77 -4.34 14.14
C PHE A 22 -1.41 -5.68 13.81
N THR A 23 -2.35 -5.67 12.87
CA THR A 23 -3.05 -6.85 12.37
C THR A 23 -2.67 -7.15 10.92
N THR A 24 -2.54 -8.42 10.58
CA THR A 24 -2.29 -8.87 9.20
C THR A 24 -3.40 -8.40 8.26
N GLY A 25 -3.04 -8.04 7.03
CA GLY A 25 -3.98 -7.56 6.02
C GLY A 25 -4.37 -6.08 6.16
N THR A 26 -3.87 -5.39 7.19
CA THR A 26 -4.06 -3.94 7.35
C THR A 26 -2.99 -3.19 6.57
N PRO A 27 -3.37 -2.27 5.65
CA PRO A 27 -2.41 -1.43 4.95
C PRO A 27 -1.63 -0.55 5.92
N LEU A 28 -0.33 -0.41 5.66
CA LEU A 28 0.60 0.34 6.49
C LEU A 28 1.19 1.52 5.72
N ILE A 29 1.49 2.59 6.45
CA ILE A 29 2.28 3.71 5.99
C ILE A 29 3.63 3.62 6.69
N ILE A 30 4.70 3.52 5.89
CA ILE A 30 6.09 3.47 6.38
C ILE A 30 6.75 4.80 6.02
N ARG A 31 7.31 5.49 7.02
CA ARG A 31 8.01 6.77 6.82
C ARG A 31 9.39 6.73 7.46
N GLY A 32 10.41 7.09 6.68
CA GLY A 32 11.74 7.36 7.22
C GLY A 32 11.77 8.76 7.85
N MET A 33 12.22 8.84 9.10
CA MET A 33 12.54 10.09 9.79
C MET A 33 14.01 10.04 10.23
N GLN A 34 14.61 11.19 10.55
CA GLN A 34 16.02 11.20 10.98
C GLN A 34 16.19 10.34 12.25
N GLY A 35 16.96 9.26 12.13
CA GLY A 35 17.26 8.34 13.23
C GLY A 35 16.13 7.36 13.59
N CYS A 36 14.97 7.38 12.92
CA CYS A 36 13.89 6.43 13.22
C CYS A 36 13.03 6.06 12.01
N LEU A 37 12.42 4.87 12.09
CA LEU A 37 11.42 4.39 11.15
C LEU A 37 10.05 4.46 11.81
N VAL A 38 9.12 5.19 11.20
CA VAL A 38 7.73 5.26 11.66
C VAL A 38 6.88 4.29 10.85
N ILE A 39 6.17 3.43 11.56
CA ILE A 39 5.22 2.48 10.99
C ILE A 39 3.87 2.81 11.60
N ALA A 40 2.90 3.11 10.76
CA ALA A 40 1.53 3.43 11.17
C ALA A 40 0.54 2.65 10.30
N THR A 41 -0.65 2.38 10.83
CA THR A 41 -1.76 1.89 10.01
C THR A 41 -2.25 3.02 9.11
N GLU A 42 -2.68 2.68 7.90
CA GLU A 42 -3.35 3.64 7.04
C GLU A 42 -4.78 3.89 7.56
N PRO A 43 -5.17 5.16 7.83
CA PRO A 43 -6.53 5.49 8.21
C PRO A 43 -7.52 5.09 7.10
N LYS A 44 -8.64 4.47 7.48
CA LYS A 44 -9.68 4.01 6.53
C LYS A 44 -10.13 5.11 5.57
N HIS A 45 -10.40 6.32 6.07
CA HIS A 45 -10.80 7.45 5.24
C HIS A 45 -9.76 7.82 4.18
N GLN A 46 -8.47 7.64 4.45
CA GLN A 46 -7.42 7.92 3.49
C GLN A 46 -7.44 6.90 2.34
N MET A 47 -7.67 5.63 2.66
CA MET A 47 -7.81 4.55 1.68
C MET A 47 -9.05 4.76 0.80
N ASP A 48 -10.20 5.06 1.42
CA ASP A 48 -11.47 5.31 0.71
C ASP A 48 -11.33 6.52 -0.25
N ASN A 49 -10.70 7.60 0.22
CA ASN A 49 -10.48 8.80 -0.59
C ASN A 49 -9.54 8.55 -1.78
N ARG A 50 -8.47 7.76 -1.62
CA ARG A 50 -7.60 7.40 -2.75
C ARG A 50 -8.34 6.58 -3.80
N LYS A 51 -9.12 5.59 -3.37
CA LYS A 51 -9.93 4.78 -4.28
C LYS A 51 -10.94 5.65 -5.05
N LEU A 52 -11.62 6.56 -4.36
CA LEU A 52 -12.53 7.52 -5.00
C LEU A 52 -11.79 8.41 -6.02
N LEU A 53 -10.60 8.88 -5.66
CA LEU A 53 -9.78 9.71 -6.56
C LEU A 53 -9.37 8.94 -7.82
N GLU A 54 -8.99 7.67 -7.69
CA GLU A 54 -8.67 6.79 -8.83
C GLU A 54 -9.89 6.61 -9.76
N GLU A 55 -11.08 6.39 -9.19
CA GLU A 55 -12.33 6.26 -9.95
C GLU A 55 -12.68 7.55 -10.70
N ILE A 56 -12.50 8.71 -10.05
CA ILE A 56 -12.68 10.03 -10.67
C ILE A 56 -11.69 10.21 -11.82
N GLN A 57 -10.41 9.93 -11.59
CA GLN A 57 -9.36 10.08 -12.62
C GLN A 57 -9.63 9.18 -13.82
N GLN A 58 -10.02 7.92 -13.60
CA GLN A 58 -10.41 7.01 -14.68
C GLN A 58 -11.61 7.53 -15.47
N THR A 59 -12.60 8.11 -14.78
CA THR A 59 -13.79 8.67 -15.42
C THR A 59 -13.43 9.87 -16.27
N LEU A 60 -12.61 10.79 -15.74
CA LEU A 60 -12.12 11.96 -16.48
C LEU A 60 -11.31 11.55 -17.71
N GLN A 61 -10.44 10.54 -17.59
CA GLN A 61 -9.67 10.02 -18.72
C GLN A 61 -10.60 9.49 -19.82
N ARG A 62 -11.63 8.71 -19.47
CA ARG A 62 -12.62 8.22 -20.45
C ARG A 62 -13.36 9.36 -21.14
N ILE A 63 -13.74 10.40 -20.40
CA ILE A 63 -14.39 11.58 -20.97
C ILE A 63 -13.46 12.24 -21.98
N CYS A 64 -12.19 12.47 -21.63
CA CYS A 64 -11.20 13.03 -22.56
C CYS A 64 -11.06 12.19 -23.83
N ASP A 65 -10.93 10.86 -23.69
CA ASP A 65 -10.80 9.95 -24.84
C ASP A 65 -12.04 10.02 -25.77
N ILE A 66 -13.24 10.11 -25.18
CA ILE A 66 -14.49 10.26 -25.94
C ILE A 66 -14.51 11.61 -26.66
N THR A 67 -14.17 12.69 -25.98
CA THR A 67 -14.14 14.03 -26.57
C THR A 67 -13.17 14.10 -27.75
N VAL A 68 -12.00 13.46 -27.66
CA VAL A 68 -11.05 13.39 -28.78
C VAL A 68 -11.64 12.62 -29.96
N LYS A 69 -12.28 11.46 -29.71
CA LYS A 69 -12.91 10.64 -30.76
C LYS A 69 -14.06 11.33 -31.47
N LEU A 70 -14.82 12.19 -30.77
CA LEU A 70 -15.95 12.91 -31.35
C LEU A 70 -15.54 14.14 -32.17
N ASN A 71 -14.30 14.62 -31.99
CA ASN A 71 -13.77 15.80 -32.67
C ASN A 71 -12.80 15.47 -33.83
N GLN A 72 -12.69 14.18 -34.20
CA GLN A 72 -11.96 13.68 -35.39
C GLN A 72 -12.95 13.34 -36.49
#